data_AF-A0A935LSJ2-F1
#
_entry.id   AF-A0A935LSJ2-F1
#
_cell.length_a   1.000
_cell.length_b   1.000
_cell.length_c   1.000
_cell.angle_alpha   90.00
_cell.angle_beta   90.00
_cell.angle_gamma   90.00
#
_symmetry.space_group_name_H-M   'P 1'
#
loop_
_entity.id
_entity.type
_entity.pdbx_description
1 polymer ?
#
loop_
_entity_poly.entity_id
_entity_poly.type
_entity_poly.pdbx_seq_one_letter_code
_entity_poly.pdbx_strand_id
1 'polypeptide(L)'
;MIPNMIIQPFVENSIWHGIMPSGREGNIKLSFYFEDVTVDDKTFKFFTIRITDNGIGLTEAQNNKKDGHVSQGIKIIQERLILLSKEEDACTDI
;
A
#
# COMPACT_ATOMS: atom_id res chain seq x y z
N MET A 1 11.73 0.37 12.45
CA MET A 1 11.59 -0.96 11.81
C MET A 1 10.35 -0.94 10.91
N ILE A 2 10.29 -1.73 9.83
CA ILE A 2 9.06 -1.86 9.03
C ILE A 2 8.26 -3.06 9.55
N PRO A 3 7.00 -2.89 9.93
CA PRO A 3 6.15 -3.98 10.39
C PRO A 3 5.93 -5.05 9.32
N ASN A 4 5.86 -6.30 9.78
CA ASN A 4 5.64 -7.44 8.89
C ASN A 4 4.25 -7.36 8.21
N MET A 5 4.18 -7.92 7.00
CA MET A 5 2.98 -8.05 6.17
C MET A 5 2.35 -6.73 5.70
N ILE A 6 3.04 -5.58 5.82
CA ILE A 6 2.50 -4.32 5.28
C ILE A 6 2.37 -4.34 3.75
N ILE A 7 3.37 -4.90 3.07
CA ILE A 7 3.48 -4.83 1.61
C ILE A 7 2.62 -5.88 0.91
N GLN A 8 2.52 -7.06 1.54
CA GLN A 8 1.89 -8.26 0.97
C GLN A 8 0.47 -8.01 0.41
N PRO A 9 -0.49 -7.42 1.15
CA PRO A 9 -1.85 -7.27 0.63
C PRO A 9 -1.93 -6.31 -0.57
N PHE A 10 -1.01 -5.35 -0.70
CA PHE A 10 -0.98 -4.48 -1.87
C PHE A 10 -0.43 -5.21 -3.10
N VAL A 11 0.59 -6.05 -2.93
CA VAL A 11 1.11 -6.89 -4.01
C VAL A 11 0.08 -7.92 -4.44
N GLU A 12 -0.61 -8.57 -3.49
CA GLU A 12 -1.71 -9.49 -3.77
C GLU A 12 -2.82 -8.78 -4.56
N ASN A 13 -3.22 -7.57 -4.15
CA ASN A 13 -4.21 -6.79 -4.88
C ASN A 13 -3.78 -6.49 -6.32
N SER A 14 -2.52 -6.12 -6.56
CA SER A 14 -1.99 -5.91 -7.92
C SER A 14 -2.06 -7.18 -8.77
N ILE A 15 -1.81 -8.36 -8.19
CA ILE A 15 -1.91 -9.64 -8.90
C ILE A 15 -3.37 -9.96 -9.23
N TRP A 16 -4.24 -10.03 -8.22
CA TRP A 16 -5.61 -10.50 -8.35
C TRP A 16 -6.50 -9.56 -9.15
N HIS A 17 -6.35 -8.25 -8.96
CA HIS A 17 -7.24 -7.25 -9.55
C HIS A 17 -6.59 -6.50 -10.72
N GLY A 18 -5.26 -6.45 -10.79
CA GLY A 18 -4.54 -5.79 -11.87
C GLY A 18 -4.15 -6.76 -12.98
N ILE A 19 -3.24 -7.69 -12.66
CA ILE A 19 -2.58 -8.55 -13.63
C ILE A 19 -3.48 -9.68 -14.13
N MET A 20 -4.08 -10.46 -13.24
CA MET A 20 -4.86 -11.64 -13.59
C MET A 20 -6.01 -11.35 -14.59
N PRO A 21 -6.81 -10.29 -14.44
CA PRO A 21 -7.85 -9.96 -15.42
C PRO A 21 -7.31 -9.30 -16.70
N SER A 22 -6.04 -8.89 -16.75
CA SER A 22 -5.49 -8.18 -17.90
C SER A 22 -5.20 -9.06 -19.11
N GLY A 23 -5.10 -10.38 -18.92
CA GLY A 23 -4.80 -11.34 -19.99
C GLY A 23 -3.40 -11.17 -20.63
N ARG A 24 -2.57 -10.28 -20.10
CA ARG A 24 -1.20 -10.01 -20.56
C ARG A 24 -0.17 -10.52 -19.55
N GLU A 25 1.08 -10.56 -19.97
CA GLU A 25 2.20 -10.85 -19.07
C GLU A 25 2.28 -9.78 -17.97
N GLY A 26 2.25 -10.25 -16.73
CA GLY A 26 2.26 -9.40 -15.56
C GLY A 26 3.66 -8.98 -15.15
N ASN A 27 3.83 -7.67 -14.95
CA ASN A 27 5.00 -7.08 -14.35
C ASN A 27 4.59 -6.31 -13.10
N ILE A 28 5.19 -6.66 -11.96
CA ILE A 28 5.07 -5.91 -10.72
C ILE A 28 6.48 -5.49 -10.31
N LYS A 29 6.68 -4.18 -10.17
CA LYS A 29 7.91 -3.58 -9.69
C LYS A 29 7.71 -3.06 -8.29
N LEU A 30 8.56 -3.52 -7.38
CA LEU A 30 8.67 -3.02 -6.01
C LEU A 30 9.94 -2.19 -5.89
N SER A 31 9.81 -0.95 -5.42
CA SER A 31 10.92 -0.02 -5.23
C SER A 31 10.91 0.54 -3.81
N PHE A 32 12.10 0.67 -3.24
CA PHE A 32 12.33 1.19 -1.89
C PHE A 32 13.36 2.29 -1.97
N TYR A 33 13.03 3.48 -1.48
CA TYR A 33 13.95 4.61 -1.52
C TYR A 33 13.55 5.66 -0.48
N PHE A 34 14.50 6.50 -0.11
CA PHE A 34 14.19 7.70 0.66
C PHE A 34 13.86 8.85 -0.29
N GLU A 35 12.84 9.63 0.02
CA GLU A 35 12.51 10.85 -0.71
C GLU A 35 12.18 11.98 0.27
N ASP A 36 12.56 13.20 -0.11
CA ASP A 36 12.20 14.39 0.64
C ASP A 36 10.85 14.89 0.14
N VAL A 37 9.88 15.05 1.04
CA VAL A 37 8.53 15.53 0.72
C VAL A 37 8.27 16.79 1.52
N THR A 38 7.87 17.85 0.82
CA THR A 38 7.53 19.13 1.43
C THR A 38 6.02 19.25 1.61
N VAL A 39 5.58 19.48 2.84
CA VAL A 39 4.18 19.74 3.22
C VAL A 39 4.16 20.97 4.12
N ASP A 40 3.34 21.97 3.80
CA ASP A 40 3.21 23.22 4.55
C ASP A 40 4.56 23.89 4.87
N ASP A 41 5.38 24.09 3.82
CA ASP A 41 6.73 24.67 3.88
C ASP A 41 7.74 23.92 4.78
N LYS A 42 7.41 22.69 5.20
CA LYS A 42 8.32 21.81 5.95
C LYS A 42 8.71 20.61 5.12
N THR A 43 10.00 20.33 5.03
CA THR A 43 10.53 19.16 4.35
C THR A 43 10.75 18.02 5.34
N PHE A 44 10.21 16.86 5.01
CA PHE A 44 10.38 15.63 5.78
C PHE A 44 11.02 14.57 4.90
N LYS A 45 11.90 13.78 5.50
CA LYS A 45 12.50 12.62 4.84
C LYS A 45 11.59 11.42 5.03
N PHE A 46 11.01 10.93 3.95
CA PHE A 46 10.15 9.76 3.94
C PHE A 46 10.92 8.53 3.46
N PHE A 47 10.64 7.39 4.08
CA PHE A 47 10.98 6.09 3.52
C PHE A 47 9.80 5.60 2.67
N THR A 48 9.98 5.60 1.36
CA THR A 48 8.91 5.31 0.40
C THR A 48 9.02 3.90 -0.14
N ILE A 49 7.89 3.19 -0.09
CA ILE A 49 7.67 1.89 -0.69
C ILE A 49 6.71 2.08 -1.86
N ARG A 50 7.18 1.82 -3.08
CA ARG A 50 6.37 1.97 -4.30
C ARG A 50 6.14 0.62 -4.96
N ILE A 51 4.87 0.30 -5.18
CA ILE A 51 4.42 -0.87 -5.95
C ILE A 51 3.86 -0.34 -7.27
N THR A 52 4.32 -0.88 -8.38
CA THR A 52 3.84 -0.51 -9.72
C THR A 52 3.53 -1.78 -10.47
N ASP A 53 2.30 -1.90 -10.99
CA ASP A 53 1.91 -3.00 -11.85
C ASP A 53 1.51 -2.50 -13.24
N ASN A 54 1.64 -3.36 -14.24
CA ASN A 54 1.04 -3.18 -15.55
C ASN A 54 -0.30 -3.92 -15.60
N GLY A 55 -1.17 -3.80 -14.62
CA GLY A 55 -2.51 -4.39 -14.64
C GLY A 55 -3.52 -3.56 -15.41
N ILE A 56 -4.80 -3.98 -15.43
CA ILE A 56 -5.89 -3.24 -16.07
C ILE A 56 -6.13 -1.83 -15.50
N GLY A 57 -5.53 -1.52 -14.35
CA GLY A 57 -5.70 -0.24 -13.65
C GLY A 57 -6.98 -0.17 -12.82
N LEU A 58 -7.06 0.85 -11.97
CA LEU A 58 -8.14 0.99 -10.98
C LEU A 58 -9.52 1.20 -11.60
N THR A 59 -9.62 2.00 -12.66
CA THR A 59 -10.91 2.33 -13.29
C THR A 59 -11.55 1.10 -13.93
N GLU A 60 -10.77 0.31 -14.67
CA GLU A 60 -11.28 -0.95 -15.25
C GLU A 60 -11.54 -2.01 -14.19
N ALA A 61 -10.71 -2.08 -13.13
CA ALA A 61 -10.94 -2.98 -12.01
C ALA A 61 -12.25 -2.65 -11.27
N GLN A 62 -12.61 -1.37 -11.13
CA GLN A 62 -13.88 -0.94 -10.53
C GLN A 62 -15.09 -1.32 -11.37
N ASN A 63 -15.01 -1.21 -12.70
CA ASN A 63 -16.09 -1.63 -13.60
C ASN A 63 -16.31 -3.16 -13.59
N ASN A 64 -15.25 -3.94 -13.28
CA ASN A 64 -15.30 -5.38 -13.14
C ASN A 64 -15.69 -5.87 -11.73
N LYS A 65 -15.86 -4.97 -10.75
CA LYS A 65 -16.32 -5.36 -9.41
C LYS A 65 -17.81 -5.72 -9.48
N LYS A 66 -18.11 -7.02 -9.31
CA LYS A 66 -19.42 -7.43 -8.79
C LYS A 66 -19.51 -6.94 -7.34
N ASP A 67 -20.64 -6.32 -7.00
CA ASP A 67 -20.89 -5.59 -5.75
C ASP A 67 -20.31 -6.24 -4.47
N GLY A 68 -19.70 -5.43 -3.60
CA GLY A 68 -19.70 -5.66 -2.15
C GLY A 68 -18.41 -6.11 -1.46
N HIS A 69 -17.35 -6.56 -2.16
CA HIS A 69 -16.12 -6.99 -1.47
C HIS A 69 -15.22 -5.80 -1.10
N VAL A 70 -15.31 -5.38 0.15
CA VAL A 70 -14.31 -4.50 0.80
C VAL A 70 -13.06 -5.36 1.12
N SER A 71 -11.89 -4.96 0.64
CA SER A 71 -10.64 -5.69 0.90
C SER A 71 -10.28 -5.62 2.39
N GLN A 72 -10.59 -6.70 3.12
CA GLN A 72 -10.28 -6.82 4.56
C GLN A 72 -8.78 -6.63 4.82
N GLY A 73 -7.91 -7.00 3.87
CA GLY A 73 -6.47 -6.81 3.96
C GLY A 73 -6.04 -5.35 4.17
N ILE A 74 -6.62 -4.39 3.44
CA ILE A 74 -6.28 -2.97 3.61
C ILE A 74 -6.73 -2.46 5.00
N LYS A 75 -7.91 -2.89 5.45
CA LYS A 75 -8.44 -2.50 6.77
C LYS A 75 -7.54 -3.00 7.90
N ILE A 76 -7.10 -4.25 7.85
CA ILE A 76 -6.17 -4.84 8.83
C ILE A 76 -4.83 -4.08 8.87
N ILE A 77 -4.35 -3.64 7.70
CA ILE A 77 -3.10 -2.87 7.60
C ILE A 77 -3.26 -1.50 8.25
N GLN A 78 -4.39 -0.82 8.01
CA GLN A 78 -4.69 0.48 8.63
C GLN A 78 -4.77 0.35 10.15
N GLU A 79 -5.45 -0.67 10.66
CA GLU A 79 -5.54 -0.93 12.11
C GLU A 79 -4.16 -1.20 12.71
N ARG A 80 -3.31 -1.99 12.04
CA ARG A 80 -1.92 -2.22 12.48
C ARG A 80 -1.10 -0.94 12.51
N LEU A 81 -1.19 -0.10 11.48
CA LEU A 81 -0.47 1.18 11.42
C LEU A 81 -0.87 2.11 12.57
N ILE A 82 -2.16 2.17 12.90
CA ILE A 82 -2.67 2.97 14.03
C ILE A 82 -2.18 2.44 15.38
N LEU A 83 -2.08 1.11 15.55
CA LEU A 83 -1.55 0.53 16.79
C LEU A 83 -0.08 0.87 16.99
N LEU A 84 0.71 0.79 15.91
CA LEU A 84 2.14 1.09 15.95
C LEU A 84 2.43 2.57 16.23
N SER A 85 1.64 3.49 15.65
CA SER A 85 1.83 4.92 15.93
C SER A 85 1.51 5.26 17.39
N LYS A 86 0.52 4.58 18.00
CA LYS A 86 0.17 4.77 19.42
C LYS A 86 1.22 4.24 20.38
N GLU A 87 1.93 3.17 20.02
CA GLU A 87 3.04 2.64 20.82
C GLU A 87 4.27 3.57 20.78
N GLU A 88 4.51 4.27 19.68
CA GLU A 88 5.58 5.28 19.56
C GLU A 88 5.29 6.51 20.43
N ASP A 89 4.04 6.99 20.48
CA ASP A 89 3.65 8.12 21.32
C ASP A 89 3.77 7.80 22.84
N ALA A 90 3.45 6.56 23.25
CA ALA A 90 3.49 6.15 24.65
C ALA A 90 4.91 5.96 25.23
N CYS A 91 5.95 5.90 24.37
CA CYS A 91 7.34 5.69 24.78
C CYS A 91 8.16 6.99 24.81
N THR A 92 7.57 8.14 24.46
CA THR A 92 8.28 9.44 24.39
C THR A 92 8.17 10.27 25.68
N ASP A 93 7.51 9.74 26.72
CA ASP A 93 7.35 10.37 28.05
C ASP A 93 8.37 9.86 29.10
N ILE A 94 9.67 9.77 28.76
CA ILE A 94 10.76 9.52 29.74
C ILE A 94 11.87 10.58 29.60
#